data_AF-A0A1I1RS24-F1
#
_entry.id   AF-A0A1I1RS24-F1
#
_cell.length_a   1.000
_cell.length_b   1.000
_cell.length_c   1.000
_cell.angle_alpha   90.00
_cell.angle_beta   90.00
_cell.angle_gamma   90.00
#
_symmetry.space_group_name_H-M   'P 1'
#
loop_
_entity.id
_entity.type
_entity.pdbx_description
1 polymer ?
#
loop_
_entity_poly.entity_id
_entity_poly.type
_entity_poly.pdbx_seq_one_letter_code
_entity_poly.pdbx_strand_id
1 'polypeptide(L)' 'MGKSPFYRDAWAEVNLDAIYENVTRIQSIILNGVEIFSVVKANAYGHWAVEVAMV' A
#
# COMPACT_ATOMS: atom_id res chain seq x y z
N MET A 1 10.87 1.21 12.02
CA MET A 1 10.48 2.64 12.16
C MET A 1 9.86 2.85 13.53
N GLY A 2 10.29 3.88 14.26
CA GLY A 2 9.71 4.21 15.57
C GLY A 2 8.34 4.87 15.39
N LYS A 3 7.37 4.52 16.23
CA LYS A 3 6.05 5.19 16.24
C LYS A 3 6.27 6.67 16.58
N SER A 4 5.96 7.56 15.64
CA SER A 4 5.93 8.99 15.91
C SER A 4 4.90 9.27 17.02
N PRO A 5 5.23 10.09 18.03
CA PRO A 5 4.26 10.46 19.05
C PRO A 5 3.08 11.21 18.41
N PHE A 6 1.86 10.91 18.84
CA PHE A 6 0.65 11.63 18.46
C PHE A 6 -0.08 12.07 19.73
N TYR A 7 -0.71 13.25 19.68
CA TYR A 7 -1.32 13.91 20.85
C TYR A 7 -2.85 13.99 20.75
N ARG A 8 -3.44 13.19 19.86
CA ARG A 8 -4.89 13.08 19.63
C ARG A 8 -5.22 11.62 19.34
N ASP A 9 -6.24 11.08 20.02
CA ASP A 9 -6.70 9.69 19.84
C ASP A 9 -7.45 9.49 18.51
N ALA A 10 -6.74 9.70 17.40
CA ALA A 10 -7.23 9.50 16.05
C ALA A 10 -6.07 9.06 15.17
N TRP A 11 -6.20 7.89 14.56
CA TRP A 11 -5.23 7.32 13.65
C TRP A 11 -5.94 6.62 12.49
N ALA A 12 -5.20 6.38 11.41
CA ALA A 12 -5.62 5.51 10.32
C ALA A 12 -4.78 4.24 10.37
N GLU A 13 -5.42 3.08 10.28
CA GLU A 13 -4.74 1.80 10.12
C GLU A 13 -4.76 1.40 8.65
N VAL A 14 -3.58 1.06 8.13
CA VAL A 14 -3.42 0.56 6.76
C VAL A 14 -3.03 -0.91 6.86
N ASN A 15 -3.89 -1.79 6.38
CA ASN A 15 -3.61 -3.22 6.31
C ASN A 15 -2.77 -3.53 5.06
N LEU A 16 -1.48 -3.81 5.24
CA LEU A 16 -0.56 -4.12 4.15
C LEU A 16 -0.84 -5.48 3.51
N ASP A 17 -1.35 -6.46 4.26
CA ASP A 17 -1.73 -7.77 3.69
C ASP A 17 -2.89 -7.62 2.70
N ALA A 18 -3.84 -6.72 2.98
CA ALA A 18 -4.91 -6.43 2.05
C ALA A 18 -4.39 -5.81 0.73
N ILE A 19 -3.33 -4.99 0.79
CA ILE A 19 -2.69 -4.43 -0.40
C ILE A 19 -1.98 -5.53 -1.19
N TYR A 20 -1.24 -6.40 -0.50
CA TYR A 20 -0.56 -7.55 -1.11
C TYR A 20 -1.53 -8.47 -1.86
N GLU A 21 -2.64 -8.84 -1.20
CA GLU A 21 -3.67 -9.69 -1.79
C GLU A 21 -4.32 -9.02 -3.02
N ASN A 22 -4.54 -7.70 -2.97
CA ASN A 22 -5.09 -6.94 -4.09
C ASN A 22 -4.15 -6.95 -5.30
N VAL A 23 -2.86 -6.67 -5.10
CA VAL A 23 -1.87 -6.67 -6.18
C VAL A 23 -1.70 -8.07 -6.76
N THR A 24 -1.58 -9.09 -5.91
CA THR A 24 -1.46 -10.49 -6.32
C THR A 24 -2.66 -10.95 -7.14
N ARG A 25 -3.87 -10.57 -6.72
CA ARG A 25 -5.11 -10.89 -7.45
C ARG A 25 -5.17 -10.16 -8.79
N ILE A 26 -4.78 -8.90 -8.87
CA ILE A 26 -4.67 -8.16 -10.15
C ILE A 26 -3.67 -8.86 -11.07
N GLN A 27 -2.51 -9.27 -10.54
CA GLN A 27 -1.50 -10.00 -11.30
C GLN A 27 -2.04 -11.34 -11.83
N SER A 28 -2.88 -12.04 -11.07
CA SER A 28 -3.45 -13.33 -11.47
C SER A 28 -4.47 -13.25 -12.63
N ILE A 29 -5.06 -12.08 -12.88
CA ILE A 29 -6.11 -11.89 -13.90
C ILE A 29 -5.59 -11.22 -15.18
N ILE A 30 -4.41 -10.60 -15.14
CA ILE A 30 -3.79 -9.99 -16.33
C ILE A 30 -3.02 -11.04 -17.14
N LEU A 31 -2.78 -10.74 -18.42
CA LEU A 31 -2.01 -11.61 -19.30
C LEU A 31 -0.58 -11.80 -18.79
N ASN A 32 -0.07 -13.02 -18.93
CA ASN A 32 1.32 -13.34 -18.63
C ASN A 32 2.27 -12.41 -19.41
N GLY A 33 3.24 -11.85 -18.69
CA GLY A 33 4.22 -10.91 -19.27
C GLY A 33 3.81 -9.44 -19.27
N VAL A 34 2.63 -9.10 -18.75
CA VAL A 34 2.25 -7.70 -18.52
C VAL A 34 2.77 -7.22 -17.16
N GLU A 35 3.48 -6.10 -17.16
CA GLU A 35 3.99 -5.46 -15.94
C GLU A 35 2.91 -4.62 -15.25
N ILE A 36 2.94 -4.58 -13.91
CA ILE A 36 2.09 -3.73 -13.08
C ILE A 36 2.95 -2.64 -12.43
N PHE A 37 2.50 -1.39 -12.55
CA PHE A 37 3.09 -0.27 -11.82
C PHE A 37 2.11 0.23 -10.76
N SER A 38 2.48 0.09 -9.49
CA SER A 38 1.73 0.68 -8.38
C SER A 38 1.87 2.20 -8.38
N VAL A 39 0.78 2.92 -8.66
CA VAL A 39 0.78 4.38 -8.64
C VAL A 39 0.68 4.87 -7.21
N VAL A 40 1.78 5.32 -6.61
CA VAL A 40 1.84 5.74 -5.20
C VAL A 40 1.79 7.27 -5.00
N LYS A 41 1.13 7.99 -5.92
CA LYS A 41 0.99 9.45 -5.85
C LYS A 41 0.28 9.89 -4.57
N ALA A 42 0.52 11.13 -4.13
CA ALA A 42 -0.07 11.69 -2.91
C ALA A 42 0.12 10.80 -1.67
N ASN A 43 1.35 10.34 -1.45
CA ASN A 43 1.72 9.45 -0.34
C ASN A 43 0.92 8.13 -0.34
N ALA A 44 0.87 7.44 -1.49
CA ALA A 44 0.00 6.30 -1.75
C ALA A 44 -1.47 6.59 -1.43
N TYR A 45 -2.01 7.69 -1.95
CA TYR A 45 -3.38 8.12 -1.69
C TYR A 45 -3.69 8.26 -0.18
N GLY A 46 -2.71 8.70 0.62
CA GLY A 46 -2.81 8.82 2.07
C GLY A 46 -2.51 7.55 2.87
N HIS A 47 -2.12 6.45 2.21
CA HIS A 47 -1.84 5.16 2.85
C HIS A 47 -0.36 4.95 3.21
N TRP A 48 0.47 5.99 3.03
CA TRP A 48 1.88 6.00 3.37
C TRP A 48 2.77 5.26 2.35
N ALA A 49 3.37 6.03 1.44
CA ALA A 49 3.92 5.53 0.19
C ALA A 49 5.08 4.54 0.32
N VAL A 50 5.96 4.74 1.30
CA VAL A 50 7.14 3.88 1.45
C VAL A 50 6.71 2.47 1.83
N GLU A 51 5.89 2.33 2.86
CA GLU A 51 5.38 1.05 3.33
C GLU A 51 4.53 0.36 2.26
N VAL A 52 3.66 1.10 1.55
CA VAL A 52 2.88 0.56 0.43
C VAL A 52 3.76 0.10 -0.73
N ALA A 53 4.88 0.78 -1.01
CA ALA A 53 5.77 0.41 -2.11
C ALA A 53 6.68 -0.79 -1.81
N MET A 54 6.77 -1.23 -0.54
CA MET A 54 7.54 -2.42 -0.14
C MET A 54 6.70 -3.70 -0.10
N VAL A 55 5.39 -3.60 -0.35
CA VAL A 55 4.45 -4.72 -0.46
C VAL A 55 4.40 -5.23 -1.89
#